data_AF-A0A9E2A4W5-F1
#
_entry.id   AF-A0A9E2A4W5-F1
#
_cell.length_a   1.000
_cell.length_b   1.000
_cell.length_c   1.000
_cell.angle_alpha   90.00
_cell.angle_beta   90.00
_cell.angle_gamma   90.00
#
_symmetry.space_group_name_H-M   'P 1'
#
loop_
_entity.id
_entity.type
_entity.pdbx_description
1 polymer ?
#
loop_
_entity_poly.entity_id
_entity_poly.type
_entity_poly.pdbx_seq_one_letter_code
_entity_poly.pdbx_strand_id
1 'polypeptide(L)'
;MTDRDHALEPLRAESAVMDHAQEFVELVQAQAPDTYRELLANGRFGNALARPGPFNHGKLFVYAEYVVFRREFRGRFPEASAPACINAFSGLFLKNDISIHNLVEFAEGKDDQEQLRLNSPG
;
A
#
# COMPACT_ATOMS: atom_id res chain seq x y z
N MET A 1 -3.78 12.41 28.42
CA MET A 1 -4.27 11.06 28.03
C MET A 1 -3.96 10.92 26.56
N THR A 2 -2.67 10.82 26.26
CA THR A 2 -2.10 11.30 25.00
C THR A 2 -0.75 10.63 24.83
N ASP A 3 -0.43 10.23 23.59
CA ASP A 3 0.77 9.49 23.15
C ASP A 3 0.67 7.96 23.17
N ARG A 4 0.34 7.34 24.33
CA ARG A 4 0.32 5.87 24.44
C ARG A 4 -0.78 5.18 23.62
N ASP A 5 -1.94 5.80 23.47
CA ASP A 5 -3.05 5.23 22.68
C ASP A 5 -2.76 5.27 21.18
N HIS A 6 -2.08 6.31 20.67
CA HIS A 6 -1.69 6.39 19.26
C HIS A 6 -0.59 5.40 18.89
N ALA A 7 0.30 5.06 19.83
CA ALA A 7 1.35 4.06 19.60
C ALA A 7 0.78 2.62 19.51
N LEU A 8 -0.40 2.36 20.07
CA LEU A 8 -1.04 1.04 20.08
C LEU A 8 -1.99 0.82 18.89
N GLU A 9 -2.44 1.87 18.23
CA GLU A 9 -3.32 1.82 17.06
C GLU A 9 -2.74 0.96 15.90
N PRO A 10 -1.46 1.12 15.49
CA PRO A 10 -0.88 0.28 14.43
C PRO A 10 -0.84 -1.20 14.82
N LEU A 11 -0.53 -1.50 16.09
CA LEU A 11 -0.42 -2.86 16.60
C LEU A 11 -1.79 -3.55 16.70
N ARG A 12 -2.87 -2.79 16.96
CA ARG A 12 -4.24 -3.33 17.01
C ARG A 12 -4.75 -3.71 15.63
N ALA A 13 -4.54 -2.84 14.63
CA ALA A 13 -4.97 -3.12 13.26
C ALA A 13 -4.17 -4.28 12.66
N GLU A 14 -2.87 -4.36 12.92
CA GLU A 14 -2.02 -5.47 12.48
C GLU A 14 -2.46 -6.81 13.12
N SER A 15 -2.70 -6.82 14.43
CA SER A 15 -3.21 -8.02 15.13
C SER A 15 -4.56 -8.47 14.56
N ALA A 16 -5.48 -7.53 14.33
CA ALA A 16 -6.79 -7.85 13.78
C ALA A 16 -6.72 -8.35 12.32
N VAL A 17 -5.75 -7.85 11.52
CA VAL A 17 -5.48 -8.43 10.19
C VAL A 17 -4.99 -9.85 10.30
N MET A 18 -4.12 -10.16 11.28
CA MET A 18 -3.62 -11.52 11.48
C MET A 18 -4.72 -12.49 11.94
N ASP A 19 -5.68 -12.03 12.76
CA ASP A 19 -6.85 -12.82 13.15
C ASP A 19 -7.74 -13.19 11.95
N HIS A 20 -7.71 -12.37 10.89
CA HIS A 20 -8.45 -12.57 9.64
C HIS A 20 -7.52 -12.84 8.44
N ALA A 21 -6.30 -13.34 8.68
CA ALA A 21 -5.25 -13.44 7.68
C ALA A 21 -5.71 -14.20 6.41
N GLN A 22 -6.39 -15.33 6.59
CA GLN A 22 -6.87 -16.15 5.49
C GLN A 22 -7.85 -15.38 4.59
N GLU A 23 -8.80 -14.63 5.15
CA GLU A 23 -9.77 -13.86 4.39
C GLU A 23 -9.09 -12.79 3.53
N PHE A 24 -8.11 -12.08 4.11
CA PHE A 24 -7.33 -11.08 3.37
C PHE A 24 -6.51 -11.71 2.24
N VAL A 25 -5.88 -12.86 2.48
CA VAL A 25 -5.08 -13.57 1.48
C VAL A 25 -5.97 -14.07 0.34
N GLU A 26 -7.09 -14.72 0.63
CA GLU A 26 -8.03 -15.22 -0.37
C GLU A 26 -8.60 -14.08 -1.22
N LEU A 27 -8.97 -12.96 -0.59
CA LEU A 27 -9.45 -11.77 -1.29
C LEU A 27 -8.42 -11.20 -2.26
N VAL A 28 -7.18 -11.03 -1.79
CA VAL A 28 -6.07 -10.50 -2.60
C VAL A 28 -5.77 -11.45 -3.76
N GLN A 29 -5.68 -12.76 -3.51
CA GLN A 29 -5.43 -13.73 -4.57
C GLN A 29 -6.54 -13.74 -5.63
N ALA A 30 -7.79 -13.59 -5.22
CA ALA A 30 -8.93 -13.55 -6.13
C ALA A 30 -8.96 -12.28 -7.00
N GLN A 31 -8.63 -11.11 -6.44
CA GLN A 31 -8.87 -9.82 -7.11
C GLN A 31 -7.62 -9.13 -7.67
N ALA A 32 -6.42 -9.46 -7.19
CA ALA A 32 -5.18 -8.86 -7.67
C ALA A 32 -4.95 -9.04 -9.18
N PRO A 33 -5.25 -10.20 -9.81
CA PRO A 33 -5.11 -10.36 -11.26
C PRO A 33 -5.96 -9.39 -12.07
N ASP A 34 -7.21 -9.15 -11.66
CA ASP A 34 -8.11 -8.23 -12.35
C ASP A 34 -7.68 -6.77 -12.12
N THR A 35 -7.35 -6.43 -10.86
CA THR A 35 -6.80 -5.12 -10.51
C THR A 35 -5.52 -4.82 -11.30
N TYR A 36 -4.63 -5.80 -11.48
CA TYR A 36 -3.43 -5.67 -12.30
C TYR A 36 -3.77 -5.39 -13.78
N ARG A 37 -4.76 -6.08 -14.36
CA ARG A 37 -5.19 -5.84 -15.75
C ARG A 37 -5.79 -4.44 -15.91
N GLU A 38 -6.57 -3.97 -14.94
CA GLU A 38 -7.09 -2.60 -14.92
C GLU A 38 -5.97 -1.56 -14.86
N LEU A 39 -4.96 -1.79 -14.00
CA LEU A 39 -3.79 -0.93 -13.89
C LEU A 39 -2.92 -0.94 -15.16
N LEU A 40 -2.91 -2.01 -15.94
CA LEU A 40 -2.27 -2.02 -17.26
C LEU A 40 -3.09 -1.22 -18.27
N ALA A 41 -4.41 -1.44 -18.30
CA ALA A 41 -5.31 -0.81 -19.26
C ALA A 41 -5.38 0.72 -19.09
N ASN A 42 -5.18 1.24 -17.87
CA ASN A 42 -5.17 2.67 -17.61
C ASN A 42 -3.96 3.41 -18.25
N GLY A 43 -2.93 2.69 -18.70
CA GLY A 43 -1.77 3.23 -19.40
C GLY A 43 -0.81 4.09 -18.56
N ARG A 44 -1.11 4.40 -17.29
CA ARG A 44 -0.29 5.26 -16.41
C ARG A 44 1.16 4.75 -16.30
N PHE A 45 1.32 3.44 -16.22
CA PHE A 45 2.62 2.79 -16.05
C PHE A 45 3.29 2.37 -17.36
N GLY A 46 2.67 2.62 -18.52
CA GLY A 46 3.14 2.12 -19.81
C GLY A 46 4.59 2.54 -20.13
N ASN A 47 4.92 3.81 -19.94
CA ASN A 47 6.28 4.31 -20.14
C ASN A 47 7.31 3.71 -19.17
N ALA A 48 6.91 3.48 -17.92
CA ALA A 48 7.79 2.90 -16.90
C ALA A 48 8.04 1.41 -17.15
N LEU A 49 7.04 0.67 -17.65
CA LEU A 49 7.15 -0.74 -18.00
C LEU A 49 7.89 -0.98 -19.32
N ALA A 50 7.83 -0.04 -20.26
CA ALA A 50 8.49 -0.18 -21.57
C ALA A 50 10.02 0.01 -21.51
N ARG A 51 10.56 0.50 -20.40
CA ARG A 51 11.99 0.81 -20.25
C ARG A 51 12.63 -0.12 -19.20
N PRO A 52 13.86 -0.59 -19.41
CA PRO A 52 14.61 -1.25 -18.36
C PRO A 52 14.76 -0.32 -17.16
N GLY A 53 14.37 -0.80 -15.97
CA GLY A 53 14.39 0.00 -14.77
C GLY A 53 13.96 -0.80 -13.54
N PRO A 54 14.01 -0.16 -12.35
CA PRO A 54 13.62 -0.81 -11.11
C PRO A 54 12.12 -1.12 -11.07
N PHE A 55 11.27 -0.37 -11.81
CA PHE A 55 9.84 -0.65 -11.92
C PHE A 55 9.57 -1.65 -13.04
N ASN A 56 8.78 -2.68 -12.75
CA ASN A 56 8.49 -3.77 -13.68
C ASN A 56 7.11 -4.39 -13.40
N HIS A 57 6.71 -5.37 -14.21
CA HIS A 57 5.42 -6.05 -14.06
C HIS A 57 5.23 -6.71 -12.70
N GLY A 58 6.29 -7.26 -12.10
CA GLY A 58 6.23 -7.83 -10.75
C GLY A 58 5.88 -6.76 -9.71
N LYS A 59 6.51 -5.58 -9.77
CA LYS A 59 6.17 -4.46 -8.87
C LYS A 59 4.76 -3.93 -9.11
N LEU A 60 4.32 -3.86 -10.37
CA LEU A 60 2.93 -3.48 -10.66
C LEU A 60 1.94 -4.49 -10.09
N PHE A 61 2.25 -5.78 -10.15
CA PHE A 61 1.42 -6.82 -9.55
C PHE A 61 1.37 -6.70 -8.02
N VAL A 62 2.52 -6.46 -7.36
CA VAL A 62 2.53 -6.19 -5.91
C VAL A 62 1.73 -4.94 -5.55
N TYR A 63 1.76 -3.91 -6.39
CA TYR A 63 0.92 -2.74 -6.18
C TYR A 63 -0.56 -3.07 -6.34
N ALA A 64 -0.94 -3.94 -7.28
CA ALA A 64 -2.31 -4.43 -7.41
C ALA A 64 -2.76 -5.20 -6.16
N GLU A 65 -1.91 -6.09 -5.61
CA GLU A 65 -2.17 -6.77 -4.35
C GLU A 65 -2.42 -5.77 -3.21
N TYR A 66 -1.57 -4.74 -3.11
CA TYR A 66 -1.70 -3.70 -2.10
C TYR A 66 -2.99 -2.88 -2.28
N VAL A 67 -3.39 -2.54 -3.50
CA VAL A 67 -4.64 -1.80 -3.76
C VAL A 67 -5.85 -2.59 -3.28
N VAL A 68 -5.91 -3.89 -3.56
CA VAL A 68 -6.98 -4.78 -3.09
C VAL A 68 -6.96 -4.86 -1.56
N PHE A 69 -5.81 -5.17 -0.98
CA PHE A 69 -5.65 -5.26 0.48
C PHE A 69 -6.07 -3.97 1.16
N ARG A 70 -5.60 -2.81 0.69
CA ARG A 70 -5.88 -1.50 1.27
C ARG A 70 -7.36 -1.15 1.23
N ARG A 71 -8.07 -1.53 0.15
CA ARG A 71 -9.51 -1.31 0.04
C ARG A 71 -10.26 -2.06 1.14
N GLU A 72 -9.93 -3.34 1.33
CA GLU A 72 -10.54 -4.15 2.37
C GLU A 72 -10.15 -3.66 3.77
N PHE A 73 -8.85 -3.38 3.97
CA PHE A 73 -8.31 -2.89 5.23
C PHE A 73 -9.00 -1.60 5.68
N ARG A 74 -9.16 -0.62 4.78
CA ARG A 74 -9.88 0.63 5.08
C ARG A 74 -11.37 0.41 5.34
N GLY A 75 -11.98 -0.62 4.74
CA GLY A 75 -13.35 -1.00 5.02
C GLY A 75 -13.54 -1.54 6.44
N ARG A 76 -12.57 -2.33 6.93
CA ARG A 76 -12.60 -2.93 8.28
C ARG A 76 -12.05 -2.02 9.38
N PHE A 77 -11.07 -1.17 9.04
CA PHE A 77 -10.33 -0.33 9.98
C PHE A 77 -10.26 1.11 9.45
N PRO A 78 -11.39 1.85 9.40
CA PRO A 78 -11.44 3.19 8.80
C PRO A 78 -10.57 4.23 9.51
N GLU A 79 -10.33 4.07 10.81
CA GLU A 79 -9.49 4.98 11.61
C GLU A 79 -7.99 4.66 11.51
N ALA A 80 -7.62 3.51 10.92
CA ALA A 80 -6.23 3.10 10.84
C ALA A 80 -5.43 3.97 9.85
N SER A 81 -4.22 4.32 10.25
CA SER A 81 -3.33 5.17 9.46
C SER A 81 -2.80 4.46 8.20
N ALA A 82 -2.35 5.24 7.20
CA ALA A 82 -1.72 4.69 6.00
C ALA A 82 -0.47 3.83 6.31
N PRO A 83 0.43 4.22 7.25
CA PRO A 83 1.52 3.35 7.69
C PRO A 83 1.05 2.04 8.32
N ALA A 84 -0.03 2.05 9.12
CA ALA A 84 -0.58 0.81 9.68
C ALA A 84 -1.06 -0.16 8.58
N CYS A 85 -1.68 0.36 7.52
CA CYS A 85 -2.06 -0.43 6.36
C CYS A 85 -0.85 -1.03 5.63
N ILE A 86 0.24 -0.27 5.45
CA ILE A 86 1.47 -0.76 4.82
C ILE A 86 2.09 -1.87 5.68
N ASN A 87 2.21 -1.63 6.98
CA ASN A 87 2.79 -2.60 7.90
C ASN A 87 1.99 -3.90 7.95
N ALA A 88 0.66 -3.83 8.03
CA ALA A 88 -0.19 -5.01 8.03
C ALA A 88 -0.08 -5.81 6.71
N PHE A 89 -0.05 -5.14 5.57
CA PHE A 89 0.17 -5.79 4.26
C PHE A 89 1.56 -6.45 4.19
N SER A 90 2.59 -5.73 4.62
CA SER A 90 3.96 -6.21 4.65
C SER A 90 4.15 -7.41 5.57
N GLY A 91 3.54 -7.38 6.76
CA GLY A 91 3.54 -8.50 7.69
C GLY A 91 2.83 -9.72 7.13
N LEU A 92 1.62 -9.54 6.59
CA LEU A 92 0.79 -10.64 6.09
C LEU A 92 1.40 -11.34 4.87
N PHE A 93 1.96 -10.57 3.93
CA PHE A 93 2.51 -11.12 2.68
C PHE A 93 4.04 -11.30 2.71
N LEU A 94 4.67 -11.14 3.88
CA LEU A 94 6.12 -11.26 4.08
C LEU A 94 6.94 -10.36 3.13
N LYS A 95 6.43 -9.14 2.90
CA LYS A 95 7.06 -8.13 2.05
C LYS A 95 7.77 -7.09 2.91
N ASN A 96 8.90 -6.57 2.43
CA ASN A 96 9.61 -5.49 3.12
C ASN A 96 8.79 -4.18 3.04
N ASP A 97 8.46 -3.63 4.21
CA ASP A 97 7.71 -2.37 4.41
C ASP A 97 8.31 -1.18 3.66
N ILE A 98 9.63 -0.97 3.73
CA ILE A 98 10.31 0.11 2.99
C ILE A 98 10.09 -0.04 1.48
N SER A 99 10.15 -1.26 0.96
CA SER A 99 9.92 -1.55 -0.45
C SER A 99 8.48 -1.30 -0.87
N ILE A 100 7.51 -1.59 0.00
CA ILE A 100 6.09 -1.29 -0.24
C ILE A 100 5.85 0.21 -0.19
N HIS A 101 6.40 0.91 0.80
CA HIS A 101 6.30 2.36 0.89
C HIS A 101 6.81 3.03 -0.39
N ASN A 102 8.02 2.68 -0.84
CA ASN A 102 8.62 3.22 -2.08
C ASN A 102 7.78 2.88 -3.32
N LEU A 103 7.17 1.70 -3.35
CA LEU A 103 6.29 1.29 -4.44
C LEU A 103 5.01 2.12 -4.47
N VAL A 104 4.38 2.33 -3.32
CA VAL A 104 3.17 3.14 -3.17
C VAL A 104 3.47 4.60 -3.53
N GLU A 105 4.57 5.15 -3.01
CA GLU A 105 5.01 6.52 -3.33
C GLU A 105 5.27 6.70 -4.84
N PHE A 106 5.94 5.74 -5.48
CA PHE A 106 6.13 5.75 -6.93
C PHE A 106 4.78 5.67 -7.68
N ALA A 107 3.88 4.80 -7.24
CA ALA A 107 2.65 4.50 -7.94
C ALA A 107 1.57 5.57 -7.76
N GLU A 108 1.59 6.29 -6.64
CA GLU A 108 0.59 7.30 -6.30
C GLU A 108 1.10 8.72 -6.55
N GLY A 109 2.42 8.92 -6.53
CA GLY A 109 3.07 10.22 -6.56
C GLY A 109 3.43 10.65 -5.14
N LYS A 110 4.41 11.55 -5.02
CA LYS A 110 4.64 12.27 -3.75
C LYS A 110 3.48 13.21 -3.53
N ASP A 111 3.05 13.37 -2.29
CA ASP A 111 2.14 14.45 -1.92
C ASP A 111 2.92 15.76 -2.09
N ASP A 112 2.77 16.40 -3.26
CA ASP A 112 3.53 17.60 -3.66
C ASP A 112 3.41 18.75 -2.65
N GLN A 113 2.39 18.72 -1.79
CA GLN A 113 2.15 19.66 -0.68
C GLN A 113 3.30 19.70 0.35
N GLU A 114 3.96 18.57 0.63
CA GLU A 114 5.03 18.52 1.63
C GLU A 114 6.36 19.01 1.05
N GLN A 115 6.63 18.76 -0.23
CA GLN A 115 7.78 19.34 -0.93
C GLN A 115 7.62 20.85 -1.18
N LEU A 116 6.40 21.35 -1.43
CA LEU A 116 6.14 22.79 -1.56
C LEU A 116 6.35 23.54 -0.23
N ARG A 117 6.04 22.92 0.91
CA ARG A 117 6.30 23.48 2.25
C ARG A 117 7.79 23.56 2.58
N LEU A 118 8.57 22.57 2.18
CA LEU A 118 10.03 22.53 2.40
C LEU A 118 10.82 23.45 1.46
N ASN A 119 10.26 23.80 0.30
CA ASN A 119 10.89 24.70 -0.68
C ASN A 119 10.34 26.14 -0.63
N SER A 120 9.46 26.46 0.31
CA SER A 120 9.06 27.84 0.56
C SER A 120 10.15 28.51 1.41
N PRO A 121 10.86 29.54 0.92
CA PRO A 121 11.72 30.33 1.78
C PRO A 121 10.83 31.03 2.83
N GLY A 122 11.17 30.83 4.09
CA GLY A 122 10.63 31.66 5.18
C GLY A 122 11.09 33.10 5.09
#